data_AF-A0A2V6QP12-F1
#
_entry.id   AF-A0A2V6QP12-F1
#
_cell.length_a   1.000
_cell.length_b   1.000
_cell.length_c   1.000
_cell.angle_alpha   90.00
_cell.angle_beta   90.00
_cell.angle_gamma   90.00
#
_symmetry.space_group_name_H-M   'P 1'
#
loop_
_entity.id
_entity.type
_entity.pdbx_description
1 polymer ?
#
loop_
_entity_poly.entity_id
_entity_poly.type
_entity_poly.pdbx_seq_one_letter_code
_entity_poly.pdbx_strand_id
1 'polypeptide(L)'
;MPEPGSAEFNQSVDRRNDLVVSDLGVTEVVSALARRVRHAEVTPEAARRVQHALVVGLDDGVYQRVELTPGVHRQAEHFLSSLTETPLRAADALHLALATSARAASLASFDRRLSAAARALGLATYPARVGSPP
;
A
#
# COMPACT_ATOMS: atom_id res chain seq x y z
N MET A 1 -12.61 3.12 16.63
CA MET A 1 -11.99 4.45 16.48
C MET A 1 -11.19 4.46 15.20
N PRO A 2 -11.16 5.54 14.41
CA PRO A 2 -10.24 5.65 13.28
C PRO A 2 -8.79 5.54 13.78
N GLU A 3 -7.93 4.91 12.98
CA GLU A 3 -6.53 4.76 13.33
C GLU A 3 -5.82 6.14 13.21
N PRO A 4 -4.75 6.39 13.96
CA PRO A 4 -3.96 7.60 13.79
C PRO A 4 -3.54 7.77 12.31
N GLY A 5 -3.77 8.95 11.73
CA GLY A 5 -3.48 9.24 10.32
C GLY A 5 -4.54 8.80 9.30
N SER A 6 -5.59 8.08 9.70
CA SER A 6 -6.67 7.67 8.78
C SER A 6 -7.42 8.85 8.17
N ALA A 7 -7.61 9.93 8.91
CA ALA A 7 -8.33 11.11 8.42
C ALA A 7 -7.56 11.82 7.29
N GLU A 8 -6.26 12.03 7.48
CA GLU A 8 -5.37 12.66 6.49
C GLU A 8 -5.25 11.78 5.23
N PHE A 9 -5.10 10.46 5.42
CA PHE A 9 -5.09 9.52 4.31
C PHE A 9 -6.42 9.55 3.55
N ASN A 10 -7.55 9.41 4.26
CA ASN A 10 -8.89 9.45 3.65
C ASN A 10 -9.09 10.75 2.86
N GLN A 11 -8.67 11.89 3.38
CA GLN A 11 -8.76 13.17 2.67
C GLN A 11 -7.88 13.21 1.40
N SER A 12 -6.71 12.56 1.42
CA SER A 12 -5.80 12.51 0.26
C SER A 12 -6.28 11.60 -0.88
N VAL A 13 -7.14 10.62 -0.55
CA VAL A 13 -7.72 9.66 -1.51
C VAL A 13 -9.19 9.95 -1.84
N ASP A 14 -9.86 10.80 -1.05
CA ASP A 14 -11.24 11.21 -1.31
C ASP A 14 -11.33 11.89 -2.68
N ARG A 15 -12.31 11.47 -3.48
CA ARG A 15 -12.55 11.91 -4.88
C ARG A 15 -11.48 11.55 -5.91
N ARG A 16 -10.47 10.74 -5.57
CA ARG A 16 -9.55 10.18 -6.56
C ARG A 16 -10.18 8.99 -7.29
N ASN A 17 -9.98 8.92 -8.59
CA ASN A 17 -10.39 7.81 -9.46
C ASN A 17 -9.20 7.06 -10.08
N ASP A 18 -7.98 7.43 -9.68
CA ASP A 18 -6.69 6.90 -10.14
C ASP A 18 -6.04 6.00 -9.08
N LEU A 19 -6.81 5.52 -8.10
CA LEU A 19 -6.31 4.69 -7.01
C LEU A 19 -6.00 3.28 -7.51
N VAL A 20 -4.79 2.84 -7.24
CA VAL A 20 -4.31 1.50 -7.59
C VAL A 20 -4.17 0.65 -6.33
N VAL A 21 -4.67 -0.58 -6.39
CA VAL A 21 -4.56 -1.58 -5.31
C VAL A 21 -4.06 -2.89 -5.89
N SER A 22 -3.15 -3.55 -5.17
CA SER A 22 -2.65 -4.87 -5.54
C SER A 22 -3.25 -5.99 -4.69
N ASP A 23 -3.27 -7.20 -5.24
CA ASP A 23 -3.71 -8.41 -4.53
C ASP A 23 -2.84 -8.71 -3.32
N LEU A 24 -1.56 -8.34 -3.39
CA LEU A 24 -0.65 -8.40 -2.26
C LEU A 24 -1.14 -7.49 -1.13
N GLY A 25 -1.46 -6.23 -1.43
CA GLY A 25 -1.98 -5.28 -0.45
C GLY A 25 -3.31 -5.75 0.17
N VAL A 26 -4.22 -6.29 -0.64
CA VAL A 26 -5.47 -6.90 -0.14
C VAL A 26 -5.17 -8.04 0.84
N THR A 27 -4.25 -8.93 0.46
CA THR A 27 -3.87 -10.08 1.30
C THR A 27 -3.23 -9.63 2.61
N GLU A 28 -2.38 -8.62 2.60
CA GLU A 28 -1.76 -8.04 3.79
C GLU A 28 -2.79 -7.40 4.73
N VAL A 29 -3.76 -6.66 4.19
CA VAL A 29 -4.86 -6.08 4.98
C VAL A 29 -5.68 -7.18 5.65
N VAL A 30 -6.06 -8.22 4.89
CA VAL A 30 -6.82 -9.37 5.45
C VAL A 30 -6.01 -10.10 6.52
N SER A 31 -4.70 -10.31 6.30
CA SER A 31 -3.80 -10.92 7.28
C SER A 31 -3.69 -10.09 8.57
N ALA A 32 -3.56 -8.76 8.44
CA ALA A 32 -3.52 -7.84 9.57
C ALA A 32 -4.84 -7.85 10.35
N LEU A 33 -5.99 -7.82 9.68
CA LEU A 33 -7.31 -7.93 10.32
C LEU A 33 -7.47 -9.26 11.05
N ALA A 34 -7.12 -10.37 10.42
CA ALA A 34 -7.19 -11.69 11.05
C ALA A 34 -6.33 -11.78 12.30
N ARG A 35 -5.14 -11.17 12.29
CA ARG A 35 -4.28 -11.05 13.48
C ARG A 35 -4.97 -10.26 14.59
N ARG A 36 -5.53 -9.09 14.30
CA ARG A 36 -6.23 -8.24 15.28
C ARG A 36 -7.46 -8.92 15.89
N VAL A 37 -8.19 -9.72 15.09
CA VAL A 37 -9.30 -10.55 15.60
C VAL A 37 -8.79 -11.59 16.59
N ARG A 38 -7.68 -12.29 16.30
CA ARG A 38 -7.09 -13.26 17.24
C ARG A 38 -6.62 -12.63 18.55
N HIS A 39 -6.21 -11.37 18.52
CA HIS A 39 -5.82 -10.60 19.71
C HIS A 39 -7.00 -9.87 20.38
N ALA A 40 -8.24 -10.11 19.94
CA ALA A 40 -9.45 -9.45 20.45
C ALA A 40 -9.43 -7.91 20.36
N GLU A 41 -8.58 -7.35 19.50
CA GLU A 41 -8.49 -5.90 19.25
C GLU A 41 -9.61 -5.41 18.32
N VAL A 42 -10.16 -6.32 17.51
CA VAL A 42 -11.25 -6.05 16.56
C VAL A 42 -12.22 -7.22 16.58
N THR A 43 -13.52 -6.93 16.55
CA THR A 43 -14.57 -7.96 16.46
C THR A 43 -14.55 -8.64 15.07
N PRO A 44 -14.86 -9.94 14.95
CA PRO A 44 -15.00 -10.63 13.67
C PRO A 44 -15.96 -9.92 12.70
N GLU A 45 -17.05 -9.33 13.20
CA GLU A 45 -18.05 -8.61 12.42
C GLU A 45 -17.45 -7.36 11.78
N ALA A 46 -16.67 -6.59 12.55
CA ALA A 46 -15.97 -5.42 12.04
C ALA A 46 -14.92 -5.78 10.99
N ALA A 47 -14.13 -6.85 11.20
CA ALA A 47 -13.17 -7.31 10.21
C ALA A 47 -13.84 -7.72 8.90
N ARG A 48 -14.96 -8.46 8.97
CA ARG A 48 -15.77 -8.82 7.79
C ARG A 48 -16.29 -7.60 7.04
N ARG A 49 -16.75 -6.56 7.74
CA ARG A 49 -17.21 -5.31 7.10
C ARG A 49 -16.08 -4.62 6.33
N VAL A 50 -14.87 -4.56 6.90
CA VAL A 50 -13.71 -3.96 6.22
C VAL A 50 -13.32 -4.78 4.99
N GLN A 51 -13.26 -6.10 5.10
CA GLN A 51 -12.97 -6.97 3.97
C GLN A 51 -13.99 -6.83 2.84
N HIS A 52 -15.29 -6.79 3.19
CA HIS A 52 -16.36 -6.60 2.23
C HIS A 52 -16.26 -5.25 1.52
N ALA A 53 -16.01 -4.16 2.26
CA ALA A 53 -15.84 -2.83 1.67
C ALA A 53 -14.65 -2.77 0.69
N LEU A 54 -13.56 -3.48 0.98
CA LEU A 54 -12.40 -3.55 0.09
C LEU A 54 -12.71 -4.30 -1.21
N VAL A 55 -13.42 -5.44 -1.11
CA VAL A 55 -13.82 -6.23 -2.28
C VAL A 55 -14.81 -5.47 -3.15
N VAL A 56 -15.85 -4.90 -2.55
CA VAL A 56 -16.83 -4.07 -3.30
C VAL A 56 -16.15 -2.90 -3.99
N GLY A 57 -15.19 -2.22 -3.34
CA GLY A 57 -14.46 -1.14 -3.99
C GLY A 57 -13.61 -1.59 -5.20
N LEU A 58 -13.09 -2.82 -5.19
CA LEU A 58 -12.39 -3.40 -6.33
C LEU A 58 -13.38 -3.77 -7.45
N ASP A 59 -14.51 -4.40 -7.11
CA ASP A 59 -15.51 -4.86 -8.07
C ASP A 59 -16.25 -3.68 -8.74
N ASP A 60 -16.50 -2.61 -8.00
CA ASP A 60 -17.13 -1.38 -8.49
C ASP A 60 -16.15 -0.47 -9.27
N GLY A 61 -14.88 -0.88 -9.41
CA GLY A 61 -13.86 -0.14 -10.16
C GLY A 61 -13.38 1.16 -9.49
N VAL A 62 -13.69 1.35 -8.20
CA VAL A 62 -13.15 2.45 -7.38
C VAL A 62 -11.63 2.33 -7.27
N TYR A 63 -11.12 1.09 -7.25
CA TYR A 63 -9.70 0.78 -7.28
C TYR A 63 -9.34 0.03 -8.57
N GLN A 64 -8.31 0.51 -9.26
CA GLN A 64 -7.67 -0.22 -10.35
C GLN A 64 -6.79 -1.34 -9.76
N ARG A 65 -6.99 -2.57 -10.24
CA ARG A 65 -6.27 -3.73 -9.74
C ARG A 65 -4.93 -3.89 -10.47
N VAL A 66 -3.85 -4.10 -9.73
CA VAL A 66 -2.53 -4.41 -10.31
C VAL A 66 -2.02 -5.75 -9.80
N GLU A 67 -1.66 -6.61 -10.75
CA GLU A 67 -1.33 -8.00 -10.51
C GLU A 67 0.16 -8.22 -10.29
N LEU A 68 0.48 -9.24 -9.50
CA LEU A 68 1.82 -9.80 -9.40
C LEU A 68 2.11 -10.65 -10.64
N THR A 69 2.65 -10.02 -11.66
CA THR A 69 3.13 -10.72 -12.86
C THR A 69 4.59 -11.17 -12.67
N PRO A 70 5.08 -12.14 -13.46
CA PRO A 70 6.51 -12.49 -13.44
C PRO A 70 7.43 -11.28 -13.67
N GLY A 71 7.01 -10.30 -14.48
CA GLY A 71 7.76 -9.06 -14.69
C GLY A 71 7.88 -8.21 -13.42
N VAL A 72 6.81 -8.13 -12.64
CA VAL A 72 6.82 -7.44 -11.33
C VAL A 72 7.77 -8.14 -10.36
N HIS A 73 7.81 -9.48 -10.34
CA HIS A 73 8.76 -10.22 -9.52
C HIS A 73 10.22 -9.92 -9.91
N ARG A 74 10.54 -9.94 -11.21
CA ARG A 74 11.89 -9.60 -11.70
C ARG A 74 12.30 -8.17 -11.36
N GLN A 75 11.36 -7.23 -11.42
CA GLN A 75 11.61 -5.84 -11.03
C GLN A 75 11.85 -5.72 -9.52
N ALA A 76 11.11 -6.46 -8.69
CA ALA A 76 11.32 -6.49 -7.25
C ALA A 76 12.69 -7.09 -6.87
N GLU A 77 13.09 -8.18 -7.53
CA GLU A 77 14.43 -8.77 -7.40
C GLU A 77 15.53 -7.75 -7.76
N HIS A 78 15.33 -7.00 -8.85
CA HIS A 78 16.25 -5.94 -9.23
C HIS A 78 16.37 -4.88 -8.12
N PHE A 79 15.24 -4.36 -7.60
CA PHE A 79 15.25 -3.40 -6.51
C PHE A 79 15.93 -3.91 -5.24
N LEU A 80 15.75 -5.19 -4.88
CA LEU A 80 16.43 -5.81 -3.74
C LEU A 80 17.96 -5.78 -3.90
N SER A 81 18.45 -5.93 -5.13
CA SER A 81 19.89 -5.93 -5.44
C SER A 81 20.46 -4.52 -5.64
N SER A 82 19.66 -3.56 -6.12
CA SER A 82 20.12 -2.24 -6.54
C SER A 82 19.97 -1.15 -5.48
N LEU A 83 19.02 -1.27 -4.55
CA LEU A 83 18.78 -0.29 -3.48
C LEU A 83 19.56 -0.64 -2.22
N THR A 84 20.89 -0.47 -2.28
CA THR A 84 21.81 -0.85 -1.18
C THR A 84 21.69 0.05 0.05
N GLU A 85 21.40 1.34 -0.15
CA GLU A 85 21.30 2.33 0.94
C GLU A 85 20.00 2.20 1.76
N THR A 86 18.98 1.52 1.22
CA THR A 86 17.71 1.28 1.92
C THR A 86 17.35 -0.20 1.77
N PRO A 87 17.87 -1.08 2.65
CA PRO A 87 17.64 -2.52 2.55
C PRO A 87 16.15 -2.81 2.53
N LEU A 88 15.66 -3.50 1.51
CA LEU A 88 14.25 -3.84 1.35
C LEU A 88 13.93 -5.25 1.85
N ARG A 89 12.70 -5.45 2.33
CA ARG A 89 12.10 -6.78 2.53
C ARG A 89 11.46 -7.16 1.19
N ALA A 90 11.26 -8.46 0.97
CA ALA A 90 10.64 -8.94 -0.25
C ALA A 90 9.28 -8.27 -0.54
N ALA A 91 8.41 -8.13 0.48
CA ALA A 91 7.12 -7.45 0.36
C ALA A 91 7.27 -5.97 -0.03
N ASP A 92 8.20 -5.24 0.60
CA ASP A 92 8.47 -3.82 0.26
C ASP A 92 8.89 -3.69 -1.22
N ALA A 93 9.77 -4.57 -1.69
CA ALA A 93 10.24 -4.57 -3.07
C ALA A 93 9.11 -4.89 -4.07
N LEU A 94 8.20 -5.82 -3.72
CA LEU A 94 7.03 -6.12 -4.54
C LEU A 94 6.08 -4.93 -4.62
N HIS A 95 5.81 -4.22 -3.52
CA HIS A 95 5.00 -3.01 -3.53
C HIS A 95 5.58 -1.91 -4.41
N LEU A 96 6.90 -1.70 -4.37
CA LEU A 96 7.58 -0.74 -5.23
C LEU A 96 7.51 -1.15 -6.71
N ALA A 97 7.69 -2.44 -7.00
CA ALA A 97 7.60 -2.97 -8.36
C ALA A 97 6.17 -2.85 -8.92
N LEU A 98 5.16 -3.12 -8.10
CA LEU A 98 3.75 -2.92 -8.45
C LEU A 98 3.46 -1.45 -8.76
N ALA A 99 3.87 -0.53 -7.88
CA ALA A 99 3.68 0.90 -8.09
C ALA A 99 4.38 1.41 -9.36
N THR A 100 5.61 0.92 -9.61
CA THR A 100 6.37 1.25 -10.82
C THR A 100 5.70 0.70 -12.09
N SER A 101 5.26 -0.56 -12.05
CA SER A 101 4.55 -1.22 -13.17
C SER A 101 3.24 -0.48 -13.51
N ALA A 102 2.53 -0.02 -12.48
CA ALA A 102 1.32 0.79 -12.61
C ALA A 102 1.58 2.23 -13.06
N ARG A 103 2.86 2.65 -13.20
CA ARG A 103 3.28 4.04 -13.44
C ARG A 103 2.66 5.02 -12.43
N ALA A 104 2.54 4.57 -11.18
CA ALA A 104 1.98 5.40 -10.12
C ALA A 104 2.86 6.64 -9.92
N ALA A 105 2.24 7.80 -9.74
CA ALA A 105 2.95 9.02 -9.36
C ALA A 105 3.32 9.04 -7.86
N SER A 106 2.60 8.24 -7.06
CA SER A 106 2.77 8.23 -5.62
C SER A 106 2.45 6.88 -4.98
N LEU A 107 3.08 6.61 -3.84
CA LEU A 107 2.80 5.46 -2.99
C LEU A 107 2.26 5.92 -1.62
N ALA A 108 1.11 5.40 -1.22
CA ALA A 108 0.61 5.60 0.13
C ALA A 108 1.13 4.52 1.07
N SER A 109 1.85 4.91 2.12
CA SER A 109 2.33 3.99 3.14
C SER A 109 2.65 4.72 4.45
N PHE A 110 2.25 4.12 5.57
CA PHE A 110 2.67 4.56 6.90
C PHE A 110 4.01 3.94 7.32
N ASP A 111 4.54 2.98 6.56
CA ASP A 111 5.87 2.43 6.78
C ASP A 111 6.92 3.43 6.27
N ARG A 112 7.74 3.93 7.20
CA ARG A 112 8.75 4.96 6.91
C ARG A 112 9.85 4.44 5.99
N ARG A 113 10.18 3.14 6.05
CA ARG A 113 11.23 2.54 5.24
C ARG A 113 10.74 2.35 3.81
N LEU A 114 9.54 1.83 3.63
CA LEU A 114 8.90 1.74 2.31
C LEU A 114 8.74 3.13 1.68
N SER A 115 8.33 4.13 2.48
CA SER A 115 8.23 5.51 2.00
C SER A 115 9.57 6.11 1.58
N ALA A 116 10.65 5.83 2.32
CA ALA A 116 12.00 6.30 1.95
C ALA A 116 12.46 5.68 0.63
N ALA A 117 12.28 4.37 0.47
CA ALA A 117 12.62 3.67 -0.76
C ALA A 117 11.78 4.14 -1.96
N ALA A 118 10.48 4.39 -1.76
CA ALA A 118 9.61 4.94 -2.80
C ALA A 118 10.12 6.31 -3.30
N ARG A 119 10.53 7.20 -2.38
CA ARG A 119 11.12 8.49 -2.75
C ARG A 119 12.44 8.34 -3.50
N ALA A 120 13.28 7.38 -3.12
CA ALA A 120 14.52 7.08 -3.84
C ALA A 120 14.28 6.63 -5.30
N LEU A 121 13.08 6.07 -5.57
CA LEU A 121 12.62 5.72 -6.91
C LEU A 121 11.82 6.83 -7.62
N GLY A 122 11.73 8.03 -7.03
CA GLY A 122 11.03 9.17 -7.62
C GLY A 122 9.52 9.21 -7.37
N LEU A 123 8.98 8.34 -6.51
CA LEU A 123 7.57 8.35 -6.15
C LEU A 123 7.30 9.39 -5.05
N ALA A 124 6.26 10.20 -5.23
CA ALA A 124 5.70 10.94 -4.10
C ALA A 124 5.14 9.96 -3.05
N THR A 125 5.07 10.37 -1.79
CA THR A 125 4.57 9.48 -0.73
C THR A 125 3.53 10.15 0.13
N TYR A 126 2.52 9.37 0.51
CA TYR A 126 1.40 9.81 1.34
C TYR A 126 1.27 8.95 2.62
N PRO A 127 0.96 9.56 3.79
CA PRO A 127 0.84 11.00 4.00
C PRO A 127 2.17 11.73 3.75
N ALA A 128 2.08 12.93 3.16
CA ALA A 128 3.26 13.74 2.90
C ALA A 128 3.95 14.04 4.23
N ARG A 129 5.28 13.90 4.27
CA ARG A 129 6.03 14.15 5.49
C ARG A 129 5.84 15.62 5.85
N VAL A 130 5.23 15.92 6.99
CA VAL A 130 5.20 17.28 7.54
C VAL A 130 6.67 17.67 7.80
N GLY A 131 7.23 18.57 6.97
CA GLY A 131 8.55 19.17 7.20
C GLY A 131 9.67 18.94 6.18
N SER A 132 9.41 18.64 4.90
CA SER A 132 10.45 18.80 3.86
C SER A 132 10.16 20.07 3.03
N PRO A 133 11.10 21.03 2.91
CA PRO A 133 10.89 22.23 2.11
C PRO A 133 10.87 21.88 0.60
N PRO A 134 10.31 22.78 -0.24
CA PRO A 134 10.30 22.63 -1.69
C PRO A 134 11.71 22.53 -2.29
#